data_AF-A0A1V4YSF3-F1
#
_entry.id   AF-A0A1V4YSF3-F1
#
_cell.length_a   1.000
_cell.length_b   1.000
_cell.length_c   1.000
_cell.angle_alpha   90.00
_cell.angle_beta   90.00
_cell.angle_gamma   90.00
#
_symmetry.space_group_name_H-M   'P 1'
#
loop_
_entity.id
_entity.type
_entity.pdbx_description
1 polymer ?
#
loop_
_entity_poly.entity_id
_entity_poly.type
_entity_poly.pdbx_seq_one_letter_code
_entity_poly.pdbx_strand_id
1 'polypeptide(L)'
;MKLMVMAGTSDARRIIKKLYGSFSILATATTSHGAELARSSGADEVHQGRFNSQELADIINENDIEILIDATHPFASEATKNAIMAADAAMIKYMRFERKPLDIPENDLIHRVHSFEEAALKTLKITSGRVFHLAGVMTLHHLTEKIDPDRIVARVLPSIYSLKKCLELGLPASNIIAMEGIFSKEFNQALMEEYDVSLVVTKESGDAGGTPSKIEAALELGIPVIMVMRPEVEELAGKNVFNDVDAIYREIVDLNK
;
A
#
# COMPACT_ATOMS: atom_id res chain seq x y z
N MET A 1 9.30 18.90 19.99
CA MET A 1 8.26 17.91 19.70
C MET A 1 8.86 16.68 19.02
N LYS A 2 8.56 15.48 19.53
CA LYS A 2 8.99 14.19 18.95
C LYS A 2 7.84 13.51 18.23
N LEU A 3 8.07 13.11 16.99
CA LEU A 3 7.07 12.54 16.09
C LEU A 3 7.43 11.11 15.74
N MET A 4 6.43 10.25 15.66
CA MET A 4 6.57 8.91 15.11
C MET A 4 5.84 8.83 13.77
N VAL A 5 6.52 8.38 12.71
CA VAL A 5 5.92 8.19 11.38
C VAL A 5 5.91 6.71 11.02
N MET A 6 4.73 6.10 10.93
CA MET A 6 4.61 4.75 10.37
C MET A 6 4.78 4.80 8.86
N ALA A 7 5.95 4.36 8.38
CA ALA A 7 6.39 4.54 7.01
C ALA A 7 6.20 3.27 6.15
N GLY A 8 6.85 3.26 4.97
CA GLY A 8 6.72 2.19 3.97
C GLY A 8 5.91 2.58 2.74
N THR A 9 5.44 3.83 2.66
CA THR A 9 4.80 4.41 1.48
C THR A 9 5.63 5.56 0.92
N SER A 10 5.37 5.96 -0.32
CA SER A 10 5.93 7.20 -0.87
C SER A 10 5.41 8.45 -0.15
N ASP A 11 4.24 8.40 0.47
CA ASP A 11 3.68 9.52 1.22
C ASP A 11 4.41 9.72 2.54
N ALA A 12 4.71 8.63 3.25
CA ALA A 12 5.51 8.70 4.46
C ALA A 12 6.85 9.40 4.20
N ARG A 13 7.50 9.11 3.07
CA ARG A 13 8.74 9.80 2.67
C ARG A 13 8.54 11.30 2.44
N ARG A 14 7.44 11.68 1.80
CA ARG A 14 7.10 13.10 1.58
C ARG A 14 6.83 13.82 2.91
N ILE A 15 6.14 13.15 3.83
CA ILE A 15 5.85 13.65 5.17
C ILE A 15 7.14 13.82 5.97
N ILE A 16 7.98 12.78 6.05
CA ILE A 16 9.28 12.83 6.74
C ILE A 16 10.12 13.97 6.17
N LYS A 17 10.23 14.07 4.83
CA LYS A 17 11.00 15.14 4.18
C LYS A 17 10.45 16.54 4.48
N LYS A 18 9.14 16.69 4.65
CA LYS A 18 8.50 17.96 4.98
C LYS A 18 8.77 18.36 6.44
N LEU A 19 8.84 17.39 7.34
CA LEU A 19 9.04 17.59 8.78
C LEU A 19 10.52 17.69 9.17
N TYR A 20 11.41 17.16 8.33
CA TYR A 20 12.86 17.13 8.54
C TYR A 20 13.42 18.51 8.92
N GLY A 21 14.28 18.53 9.94
CA GLY A 21 14.95 19.74 10.45
C GLY A 21 14.07 20.64 11.33
N SER A 22 12.74 20.44 11.36
CA SER A 22 11.82 21.16 12.26
C SER A 22 11.43 20.34 13.49
N PHE A 23 11.46 19.01 13.40
CA PHE A 23 11.01 18.08 14.43
C PHE A 23 11.96 16.89 14.54
N SER A 24 11.95 16.21 15.69
CA SER A 24 12.62 14.91 15.84
C SER A 24 11.70 13.79 15.36
N ILE A 25 12.19 12.92 14.49
CA ILE A 25 11.38 11.94 13.74
C ILE A 25 11.93 10.54 13.94
N LEU A 26 11.14 9.69 14.61
CA LEU A 26 11.30 8.24 14.59
C LEU A 26 10.38 7.67 13.51
N ALA A 27 10.91 6.88 12.56
CA ALA A 27 10.08 6.18 11.59
C ALA A 27 10.06 4.68 11.84
N THR A 28 8.95 4.01 11.51
CA THR A 28 8.91 2.54 11.44
C THR A 28 8.79 2.07 10.00
N ALA A 29 9.46 0.97 9.65
CA ALA A 29 9.35 0.37 8.34
C ALA A 29 9.40 -1.16 8.42
N THR A 30 8.61 -1.84 7.59
CA THR A 30 8.53 -3.31 7.62
C THR A 30 9.66 -4.00 6.85
N THR A 31 10.40 -3.25 6.02
CA THR A 31 11.47 -3.79 5.17
C THR A 31 12.73 -2.94 5.28
N SER A 32 13.89 -3.55 5.00
CA SER A 32 15.18 -2.85 5.04
C SER A 32 15.25 -1.73 3.99
N HIS A 33 14.70 -1.96 2.79
CA HIS A 33 14.55 -0.92 1.77
C HIS A 33 13.66 0.23 2.24
N GLY A 34 12.51 -0.07 2.83
CA GLY A 34 11.63 0.95 3.41
C GLY A 34 12.32 1.75 4.51
N ALA A 35 13.14 1.09 5.34
CA ALA A 35 13.90 1.74 6.39
C ALA A 35 14.99 2.66 5.84
N GLU A 36 15.74 2.21 4.83
CA GLU A 36 16.75 3.01 4.12
C GLU A 36 16.13 4.26 3.48
N LEU A 37 14.99 4.09 2.82
CA LEU A 37 14.26 5.19 2.21
C LEU A 37 13.73 6.20 3.24
N ALA A 38 13.29 5.75 4.42
CA ALA A 38 12.87 6.63 5.51
C ALA A 38 14.05 7.45 6.06
N ARG A 39 15.20 6.81 6.32
CA ARG A 39 16.45 7.50 6.73
C ARG A 39 16.87 8.54 5.70
N SER A 40 16.90 8.15 4.42
CA SER A 40 17.27 9.04 3.30
C SER A 40 16.30 10.21 3.12
N SER A 41 15.09 10.11 3.66
CA SER A 41 14.08 11.18 3.62
C SER A 41 14.20 12.16 4.80
N GLY A 42 15.03 11.86 5.81
CA GLY A 42 15.27 12.72 6.97
C GLY A 42 14.73 12.19 8.30
N ALA A 43 14.44 10.90 8.44
CA ALA A 43 14.15 10.32 9.75
C ALA A 43 15.43 10.23 10.59
N ASP A 44 15.39 10.69 11.84
CA ASP A 44 16.54 10.65 12.77
C ASP A 44 16.83 9.22 13.23
N GLU A 45 15.76 8.46 13.47
CA GLU A 45 15.81 7.06 13.87
C GLU A 45 14.82 6.23 13.05
N VAL A 46 15.18 4.98 12.75
CA VAL A 46 14.29 4.06 12.04
C VAL A 46 14.30 2.68 12.65
N HIS A 47 13.13 2.27 13.15
CA HIS A 47 12.87 0.93 13.68
C HIS A 47 12.32 0.03 12.58
N GLN A 48 13.03 -1.07 12.31
CA GLN A 48 12.61 -2.03 11.31
C GLN A 48 11.81 -3.16 11.97
N GLY A 49 10.57 -3.37 11.55
CA GLY A 49 9.73 -4.44 12.08
C GLY A 49 8.27 -4.33 11.69
N ARG A 50 7.51 -5.36 12.07
CA ARG A 50 6.05 -5.28 12.19
C ARG A 50 5.76 -5.21 13.67
N PHE A 51 5.04 -4.18 14.08
CA PHE A 51 4.75 -3.92 15.48
C PHE A 51 3.25 -4.07 15.71
N ASN A 52 2.88 -4.78 16.78
CA ASN A 52 1.52 -4.79 17.28
C ASN A 52 1.24 -3.53 18.13
N SER A 53 0.00 -3.35 18.61
CA SER A 53 -0.38 -2.17 19.37
C SER A 53 0.42 -1.98 20.67
N GLN A 54 0.76 -3.07 21.38
CA GLN A 54 1.55 -2.99 22.60
C GLN A 54 2.99 -2.57 22.30
N GLU A 55 3.63 -3.20 21.30
CA GLU A 55 5.00 -2.85 20.89
C GLU A 55 5.08 -1.41 20.38
N LEU A 56 4.07 -0.93 19.66
CA LEU A 56 3.98 0.47 19.25
C LEU A 56 3.85 1.41 20.47
N ALA A 57 3.03 1.06 21.45
CA ALA A 57 2.88 1.84 22.68
C ALA A 57 4.18 1.89 23.50
N ASP A 58 4.91 0.77 23.56
CA ASP A 58 6.22 0.70 24.22
C ASP A 58 7.22 1.63 23.51
N ILE A 59 7.31 1.57 22.18
CA ILE A 59 8.15 2.49 21.37
C ILE A 59 7.76 3.95 21.62
N ILE A 60 6.47 4.26 21.64
CA ILE A 60 5.95 5.62 21.90
C ILE A 60 6.45 6.12 23.25
N ASN A 61 6.30 5.31 24.30
CA ASN A 61 6.66 5.69 25.67
C ASN A 61 8.18 5.79 25.86
N GLU A 62 8.95 4.81 25.35
CA GLU A 62 10.41 4.79 25.46
C GLU A 62 11.08 5.98 24.76
N ASN A 63 10.45 6.51 23.72
CA ASN A 63 10.99 7.59 22.92
C ASN A 63 10.34 8.96 23.20
N ASP A 64 9.43 9.06 24.17
CA ASP A 64 8.62 10.24 24.49
C ASP A 64 7.91 10.83 23.24
N ILE A 65 7.32 9.98 22.41
CA ILE A 65 6.62 10.41 21.20
C ILE A 65 5.35 11.17 21.59
N GLU A 66 5.12 12.33 20.97
CA GLU A 66 3.97 13.18 21.25
C GLU A 66 2.85 13.05 20.20
N ILE A 67 3.22 12.68 18.97
CA ILE A 67 2.29 12.51 17.84
C ILE A 67 2.68 11.28 17.03
N LEU A 68 1.71 10.39 16.81
CA LEU A 68 1.80 9.27 15.88
C LEU A 68 1.16 9.64 14.55
N ILE A 69 1.97 9.67 13.49
CA ILE A 69 1.54 9.91 12.11
C ILE A 69 1.51 8.56 11.39
N ASP A 70 0.30 8.06 11.16
CA ASP A 70 0.07 6.87 10.37
C ASP A 70 0.05 7.24 8.87
N ALA A 71 1.16 6.94 8.19
CA ALA A 71 1.31 7.09 6.75
C ALA A 71 1.45 5.72 6.06
N THR A 72 0.87 4.67 6.66
CA THR A 72 0.85 3.32 6.08
C THR A 72 -0.02 3.25 4.83
N HIS A 73 0.07 2.16 4.07
CA HIS A 73 -0.74 2.00 2.87
C HIS A 73 -2.24 1.93 3.23
N PRO A 74 -3.17 2.44 2.40
CA PRO A 74 -4.62 2.31 2.64
C PRO A 74 -5.16 0.87 2.79
N PHE A 75 -4.34 -0.14 2.47
CA PHE A 75 -4.71 -1.56 2.61
C PHE A 75 -4.10 -2.19 3.88
N ALA A 76 -3.35 -1.42 4.67
CA ALA A 76 -2.74 -1.85 5.93
C ALA A 76 -3.69 -1.55 7.09
N SER A 77 -4.94 -2.04 7.01
CA SER A 77 -5.98 -1.82 8.01
C SER A 77 -5.53 -2.26 9.41
N GLU A 78 -4.89 -3.43 9.53
CA GLU A 78 -4.38 -3.92 10.81
C GLU A 78 -3.27 -3.02 11.39
N ALA A 79 -2.39 -2.47 10.55
CA ALA A 79 -1.39 -1.52 11.02
C ALA A 79 -2.06 -0.22 11.52
N THR A 80 -3.12 0.23 10.83
CA THR A 80 -3.92 1.40 11.20
C THR A 80 -4.61 1.19 12.55
N LYS A 81 -5.26 0.03 12.76
CA LYS A 81 -5.89 -0.34 14.04
C LYS A 81 -4.87 -0.39 15.17
N ASN A 82 -3.73 -1.04 14.94
CA ASN A 82 -2.66 -1.11 15.94
C ASN A 82 -2.14 0.27 16.32
N ALA A 83 -1.99 1.17 15.34
CA ALA A 83 -1.57 2.55 15.54
C ALA A 83 -2.55 3.34 16.41
N ILE A 84 -3.85 3.23 16.11
CA ILE A 84 -4.91 3.88 16.88
C ILE A 84 -4.91 3.38 18.33
N MET A 85 -4.89 2.06 18.52
CA MET A 85 -4.85 1.45 19.86
C MET A 85 -3.62 1.88 20.65
N ALA A 86 -2.45 1.93 20.01
CA ALA A 86 -1.20 2.35 20.65
C ALA A 86 -1.24 3.83 21.05
N ALA A 87 -1.71 4.70 20.17
CA ALA A 87 -1.84 6.13 20.44
C ALA A 87 -2.85 6.41 21.56
N ASP A 88 -3.99 5.71 21.56
CA ASP A 88 -5.02 5.84 22.59
C ASP A 88 -4.50 5.31 23.95
N ALA A 89 -3.76 4.20 23.97
CA ALA A 89 -3.15 3.66 25.19
C ALA A 89 -2.06 4.56 25.78
N ALA A 90 -1.25 5.19 24.92
CA ALA A 90 -0.23 6.16 25.33
C ALA A 90 -0.79 7.58 25.56
N MET A 91 -2.08 7.81 25.29
CA MET A 91 -2.76 9.11 25.38
C MET A 91 -2.10 10.21 24.53
N ILE A 92 -1.59 9.85 23.34
CA ILE A 92 -0.95 10.79 22.41
C ILE A 92 -1.86 11.10 21.22
N LYS A 93 -1.50 12.14 20.45
CA LYS A 93 -2.26 12.50 19.25
C LYS A 93 -2.00 11.50 18.12
N TYR A 94 -3.08 11.05 17.48
CA TYR A 94 -3.04 10.25 16.27
C TYR A 94 -3.45 11.07 15.06
N MET A 95 -2.67 10.99 13.99
CA MET A 95 -2.97 11.59 12.69
C MET A 95 -2.80 10.55 11.59
N ARG A 96 -3.80 10.43 10.71
CA ARG A 96 -3.76 9.55 9.55
C ARG A 96 -3.47 10.37 8.30
N PHE A 97 -2.48 9.97 7.51
CA PHE A 97 -2.40 10.39 6.12
C PHE A 97 -3.06 9.35 5.23
N GLU A 98 -4.11 9.75 4.52
CA GLU A 98 -4.73 8.91 3.51
C GLU A 98 -5.04 9.72 2.26
N ARG A 99 -4.57 9.22 1.12
CA ARG A 99 -4.81 9.85 -0.18
C ARG A 99 -6.32 9.88 -0.46
N LYS A 100 -6.77 10.88 -1.23
CA LYS A 100 -8.14 10.87 -1.75
C LYS A 100 -8.43 9.55 -2.49
N PRO A 101 -9.66 9.01 -2.37
CA PRO A 101 -10.11 7.93 -3.23
C PRO A 101 -10.00 8.33 -4.69
N LEU A 102 -9.70 7.37 -5.56
CA LEU A 102 -9.78 7.61 -7.00
C LEU A 102 -11.24 7.72 -7.42
N ASP A 103 -11.51 8.66 -8.33
CA ASP A 103 -12.74 8.60 -9.11
C ASP A 103 -12.57 7.51 -10.16
N ILE A 104 -13.21 6.37 -9.91
CA ILE A 104 -13.12 5.19 -10.77
C ILE A 104 -14.20 5.33 -11.84
N PRO A 105 -13.84 5.29 -13.14
CA PRO A 105 -14.81 5.36 -14.21
C PRO A 105 -15.95 4.35 -14.04
N GLU A 106 -17.18 4.75 -14.35
CA GLU A 106 -18.27 3.81 -14.55
C GLU A 106 -18.07 3.12 -15.90
N ASN A 107 -17.66 1.84 -15.85
CA ASN A 107 -17.41 1.03 -17.04
C ASN A 107 -17.70 -0.45 -16.72
N ASP A 108 -18.39 -1.15 -17.61
CA ASP A 108 -18.81 -2.55 -17.42
C ASP A 108 -17.63 -3.53 -17.31
N LEU A 109 -16.45 -3.14 -17.81
CA LEU A 109 -15.21 -3.92 -17.68
C LEU A 109 -14.57 -3.78 -16.29
N ILE A 110 -15.02 -2.84 -15.45
CA ILE A 110 -14.48 -2.65 -14.10
C ILE A 110 -15.40 -3.35 -13.08
N HIS A 111 -14.89 -4.41 -12.48
CA HIS A 111 -15.54 -5.16 -11.42
C HIS A 111 -14.98 -4.76 -10.07
N ARG A 112 -15.75 -3.99 -9.32
CA ARG A 112 -15.42 -3.61 -7.93
C ARG A 112 -15.74 -4.77 -7.00
N VAL A 113 -14.80 -5.11 -6.12
CA VAL A 113 -14.93 -6.16 -5.10
C VAL A 113 -14.32 -5.68 -3.79
N HIS A 114 -14.67 -6.30 -2.67
CA HIS A 114 -14.24 -5.84 -1.34
C HIS A 114 -13.17 -6.73 -0.69
N SER A 115 -12.78 -7.83 -1.35
CA SER A 115 -11.70 -8.68 -0.88
C SER A 115 -10.96 -9.40 -2.02
N PHE A 116 -9.76 -9.91 -1.74
CA PHE A 116 -9.00 -10.69 -2.71
C PHE A 116 -9.57 -12.11 -2.91
N GLU A 117 -10.24 -12.66 -1.91
CA GLU A 117 -11.01 -13.90 -2.02
C GLU A 117 -12.17 -13.71 -3.00
N GLU A 118 -12.91 -12.60 -2.88
CA GLU A 118 -13.96 -12.24 -3.83
C GLU A 118 -13.36 -12.03 -5.23
N ALA A 119 -12.20 -11.36 -5.34
CA ALA A 119 -11.49 -11.18 -6.59
C ALA A 119 -11.14 -12.51 -7.26
N ALA A 120 -10.65 -13.50 -6.49
CA ALA A 120 -10.32 -14.83 -7.00
C ALA A 120 -11.58 -15.56 -7.52
N LEU A 121 -12.68 -15.52 -6.77
CA LEU A 121 -13.96 -16.11 -7.19
C LEU A 121 -14.53 -15.43 -8.45
N LYS A 122 -14.42 -14.11 -8.53
CA LYS A 122 -14.87 -13.33 -9.70
C LYS A 122 -14.00 -13.60 -10.93
N THR A 123 -12.69 -13.78 -10.74
CA THR A 123 -11.75 -14.16 -11.82
C THR A 123 -12.19 -15.43 -12.54
N LEU A 124 -12.57 -16.47 -11.79
CA LEU A 124 -13.05 -17.74 -12.35
C LEU A 124 -14.33 -17.60 -13.18
N LYS A 125 -15.15 -16.56 -12.93
CA LYS A 125 -16.37 -16.29 -13.69
C LYS A 125 -16.12 -15.49 -14.97
N ILE A 126 -15.03 -14.72 -15.02
CA ILE A 126 -14.74 -13.82 -16.14
C ILE A 126 -13.87 -14.49 -17.20
N THR A 127 -12.85 -15.25 -16.79
CA THR A 127 -11.87 -15.78 -17.75
C THR A 127 -11.27 -17.13 -17.35
N SER A 128 -10.99 -17.95 -18.36
CA SER A 128 -10.09 -19.11 -18.28
C SER A 128 -8.66 -18.82 -18.76
N GLY A 129 -8.38 -17.61 -19.25
CA GLY A 129 -7.07 -17.16 -19.73
C GLY A 129 -6.13 -16.70 -18.62
N ARG A 130 -5.09 -15.94 -19.01
CA ARG A 130 -4.04 -15.43 -18.10
C ARG A 130 -4.51 -14.21 -17.34
N VAL A 131 -4.12 -14.14 -16.07
CA VAL A 131 -4.51 -13.12 -15.09
C VAL A 131 -3.28 -12.33 -14.70
N PHE A 132 -3.33 -11.01 -14.86
CA PHE A 132 -2.25 -10.13 -14.45
C PHE A 132 -2.52 -9.59 -13.05
N HIS A 133 -1.79 -10.10 -12.07
CA HIS A 133 -1.91 -9.69 -10.68
C HIS A 133 -1.00 -8.49 -10.36
N LEU A 134 -1.64 -7.34 -10.15
CA LEU A 134 -1.03 -6.03 -9.92
C LEU A 134 -1.33 -5.48 -8.52
N ALA A 135 -1.44 -6.34 -7.51
CA ALA A 135 -1.77 -5.97 -6.13
C ALA A 135 -0.67 -6.26 -5.08
N GLY A 136 0.47 -6.83 -5.52
CA GLY A 136 1.65 -7.09 -4.69
C GLY A 136 1.68 -8.49 -4.07
N VAL A 137 2.87 -8.95 -3.66
CA VAL A 137 3.08 -10.38 -3.33
C VAL A 137 2.26 -10.89 -2.14
N MET A 138 1.91 -10.03 -1.18
CA MET A 138 1.16 -10.43 0.01
C MET A 138 -0.26 -10.92 -0.30
N THR A 139 -0.86 -10.47 -1.40
CA THR A 139 -2.25 -10.80 -1.77
C THR A 139 -2.32 -11.90 -2.84
N LEU A 140 -1.17 -12.31 -3.37
CA LEU A 140 -1.08 -13.26 -4.48
C LEU A 140 -1.66 -14.63 -4.12
N HIS A 141 -1.52 -15.05 -2.85
CA HIS A 141 -1.95 -16.35 -2.36
C HIS A 141 -3.46 -16.59 -2.57
N HIS A 142 -4.30 -15.56 -2.40
CA HIS A 142 -5.75 -15.67 -2.61
C HIS A 142 -6.10 -16.13 -4.05
N LEU A 143 -5.29 -15.74 -5.05
CA LEU A 143 -5.50 -16.16 -6.43
C LEU A 143 -4.94 -17.57 -6.65
N THR A 144 -3.71 -17.84 -6.21
CA THR A 144 -3.04 -19.15 -6.44
C THR A 144 -3.76 -20.31 -5.74
N GLU A 145 -4.55 -20.03 -4.69
CA GLU A 145 -5.40 -21.03 -4.03
C GLU A 145 -6.60 -21.48 -4.88
N LYS A 146 -7.00 -20.70 -5.88
CA LYS A 146 -8.21 -20.92 -6.69
C LYS A 146 -7.94 -21.06 -8.18
N ILE A 147 -6.83 -20.52 -8.64
CA ILE A 147 -6.45 -20.40 -10.05
C ILE A 147 -5.07 -21.04 -10.20
N ASP A 148 -4.92 -21.82 -11.26
CA ASP A 148 -3.63 -22.42 -11.63
C ASP A 148 -2.53 -21.34 -11.73
N PRO A 149 -1.42 -21.47 -10.96
CA PRO A 149 -0.30 -20.53 -11.02
C PRO A 149 0.28 -20.30 -12.41
N ASP A 150 0.19 -21.27 -13.33
CA ASP A 150 0.63 -21.11 -14.73
C ASP A 150 -0.12 -20.00 -15.47
N ARG A 151 -1.35 -19.70 -15.03
CA ARG A 151 -2.20 -18.65 -15.57
C ARG A 151 -1.96 -17.29 -14.92
N ILE A 152 -1.22 -17.21 -13.83
CA ILE A 152 -1.04 -15.95 -13.09
C ILE A 152 0.31 -15.35 -13.46
N VAL A 153 0.28 -14.13 -13.98
CA VAL A 153 1.45 -13.27 -14.11
C VAL A 153 1.43 -12.28 -12.95
N ALA A 154 2.49 -12.22 -12.16
CA ALA A 154 2.54 -11.34 -10.99
C ALA A 154 3.64 -10.29 -11.16
N ARG A 155 3.26 -9.02 -11.02
CA ARG A 155 4.23 -7.94 -10.85
C ARG A 155 4.47 -7.69 -9.37
N VAL A 156 5.73 -7.82 -8.93
CA VAL A 156 6.14 -7.70 -7.53
C VAL A 156 7.37 -6.80 -7.40
N LEU A 157 7.63 -6.31 -6.19
CA LEU A 157 8.87 -5.58 -5.91
C LEU A 157 10.08 -6.48 -6.16
N PRO A 158 11.21 -5.93 -6.64
CA PRO A 158 12.42 -6.69 -6.94
C PRO A 158 13.20 -7.02 -5.66
N SER A 159 12.57 -7.75 -4.75
CA SER A 159 13.15 -8.18 -3.48
C SER A 159 13.21 -9.70 -3.39
N ILE A 160 14.25 -10.20 -2.71
CA ILE A 160 14.44 -11.65 -2.45
C ILE A 160 13.18 -12.24 -1.81
N TYR A 161 12.58 -11.53 -0.86
CA TYR A 161 11.34 -11.95 -0.21
C TYR A 161 10.20 -12.16 -1.22
N SER A 162 9.97 -11.17 -2.10
CA SER A 162 8.87 -11.25 -3.07
C SER A 162 9.09 -12.38 -4.08
N LEU A 163 10.32 -12.53 -4.57
CA LEU A 163 10.67 -13.59 -5.52
C LEU A 163 10.49 -14.98 -4.90
N LYS A 164 11.03 -15.20 -3.69
CA LYS A 164 10.86 -16.48 -2.96
C LYS A 164 9.40 -16.80 -2.74
N LYS A 165 8.62 -15.81 -2.28
CA LYS A 165 7.19 -16.02 -2.01
C LYS A 165 6.39 -16.37 -3.27
N CYS A 166 6.72 -15.78 -4.42
CA CYS A 166 6.07 -16.16 -5.69
C CYS A 166 6.38 -17.62 -6.06
N LEU A 167 7.64 -18.05 -5.94
CA LEU A 167 8.06 -19.42 -6.24
C LEU A 167 7.43 -20.44 -5.27
N GLU A 168 7.35 -20.10 -3.97
CA GLU A 168 6.66 -20.91 -2.95
C GLU A 168 5.16 -21.08 -3.26
N LEU A 169 4.53 -20.07 -3.87
CA LEU A 169 3.14 -20.11 -4.33
C LEU A 169 2.98 -20.82 -5.68
N GLY A 170 4.04 -21.40 -6.22
CA GLY A 170 4.02 -22.21 -7.45
C GLY A 170 4.04 -21.41 -8.74
N LEU A 171 4.27 -20.08 -8.71
CA LEU A 171 4.36 -19.31 -9.95
C LEU A 171 5.59 -19.74 -10.76
N PRO A 172 5.45 -19.98 -12.07
CA PRO A 172 6.59 -20.14 -12.96
C PRO A 172 7.47 -18.89 -12.94
N ALA A 173 8.79 -19.06 -12.99
CA ALA A 173 9.72 -17.93 -13.02
C ALA A 173 9.45 -16.97 -14.20
N SER A 174 9.01 -17.50 -15.34
CA SER A 174 8.61 -16.71 -16.52
C SER A 174 7.43 -15.78 -16.26
N ASN A 175 6.59 -16.09 -15.26
CA ASN A 175 5.41 -15.33 -14.91
C ASN A 175 5.66 -14.27 -13.81
N ILE A 176 6.90 -14.10 -13.37
CA ILE A 176 7.27 -13.15 -12.31
C ILE A 176 7.93 -11.93 -12.93
N ILE A 177 7.29 -10.77 -12.79
CA ILE A 177 7.82 -9.48 -13.23
C ILE A 177 8.29 -8.71 -11.99
N ALA A 178 9.61 -8.65 -11.78
CA ALA A 178 10.22 -7.99 -10.64
C ALA A 178 10.62 -6.54 -10.99
N MET A 179 9.86 -5.56 -10.52
CA MET A 179 10.12 -4.13 -10.80
C MET A 179 9.49 -3.21 -9.76
N GLU A 180 10.09 -2.04 -9.57
CA GLU A 180 9.63 -1.00 -8.64
C GLU A 180 9.31 0.27 -9.41
N GLY A 181 8.19 0.90 -9.08
CA GLY A 181 7.82 2.21 -9.62
C GLY A 181 6.36 2.33 -10.03
N ILE A 182 6.06 3.50 -10.60
CA ILE A 182 4.81 3.79 -11.31
C ILE A 182 5.12 3.69 -12.79
N PHE A 183 4.24 3.02 -13.54
CA PHE A 183 4.46 2.74 -14.95
C PHE A 183 3.45 3.49 -15.80
N SER A 184 3.89 3.96 -16.98
CA SER A 184 3.01 4.61 -17.93
C SER A 184 1.93 3.66 -18.45
N LYS A 185 0.87 4.21 -19.03
CA LYS A 185 -0.20 3.42 -19.64
C LYS A 185 0.36 2.48 -20.71
N GLU A 186 1.20 3.02 -21.60
CA GLU A 186 1.79 2.32 -22.74
C GLU A 186 2.65 1.14 -22.29
N PHE A 187 3.41 1.31 -21.19
CA PHE A 187 4.20 0.21 -20.64
C PHE A 187 3.32 -0.87 -20.03
N ASN A 188 2.22 -0.50 -19.35
CA ASN A 188 1.28 -1.50 -18.86
C ASN A 188 0.57 -2.22 -20.01
N GLN A 189 0.24 -1.55 -21.12
CA GLN A 189 -0.32 -2.16 -22.33
C GLN A 189 0.65 -3.19 -22.92
N ALA A 190 1.91 -2.79 -23.14
CA ALA A 190 2.92 -3.69 -23.67
C ALA A 190 3.10 -4.95 -22.81
N LEU A 191 3.07 -4.82 -21.47
CA LEU A 191 3.09 -5.98 -20.59
C LEU A 191 1.83 -6.84 -20.69
N MET A 192 0.66 -6.24 -20.84
CA MET A 192 -0.59 -6.98 -21.01
C MET A 192 -0.61 -7.78 -22.32
N GLU A 193 -0.12 -7.19 -23.40
CA GLU A 193 -0.01 -7.84 -24.71
C GLU A 193 1.05 -8.95 -24.71
N GLU A 194 2.26 -8.69 -24.23
CA GLU A 194 3.37 -9.67 -24.19
C GLU A 194 2.99 -10.93 -23.40
N TYR A 195 2.24 -10.75 -22.31
CA TYR A 195 1.83 -11.85 -21.43
C TYR A 195 0.45 -12.43 -21.78
N ASP A 196 -0.16 -12.04 -22.89
CA ASP A 196 -1.49 -12.48 -23.34
C ASP A 196 -2.54 -12.40 -22.22
N VAL A 197 -2.59 -11.23 -21.57
CA VAL A 197 -3.42 -10.99 -20.39
C VAL A 197 -4.87 -10.88 -20.80
N SER A 198 -5.73 -11.66 -20.14
CA SER A 198 -7.18 -11.67 -20.35
C SER A 198 -7.98 -11.01 -19.22
N LEU A 199 -7.32 -10.72 -18.09
CA LEU A 199 -7.93 -10.08 -16.92
C LEU A 199 -6.83 -9.43 -16.07
N VAL A 200 -7.10 -8.23 -15.56
CA VAL A 200 -6.25 -7.58 -14.55
C VAL A 200 -6.90 -7.69 -13.18
N VAL A 201 -6.12 -8.08 -12.17
CA VAL A 201 -6.51 -7.96 -10.76
C VAL A 201 -5.63 -6.92 -10.11
N THR A 202 -6.22 -5.84 -9.59
CA THR A 202 -5.50 -4.77 -8.91
C THR A 202 -6.26 -4.28 -7.68
N LYS A 203 -5.70 -3.28 -7.00
CA LYS A 203 -6.27 -2.69 -5.79
C LYS A 203 -6.25 -1.16 -5.88
N GLU A 204 -7.21 -0.52 -5.23
CA GLU A 204 -7.40 0.93 -5.26
C GLU A 204 -6.31 1.65 -4.43
N SER A 205 -5.11 1.81 -5.01
CA SER A 205 -3.91 2.31 -4.33
C SER A 205 -3.72 3.83 -4.44
N GLY A 206 -4.70 4.55 -4.98
CA GLY A 206 -4.62 5.98 -5.31
C GLY A 206 -3.75 6.30 -6.53
N ASP A 207 -3.73 7.57 -6.93
CA ASP A 207 -2.96 8.08 -8.08
C ASP A 207 -1.48 7.74 -8.00
N ALA A 208 -0.86 8.03 -6.85
CA ALA A 208 0.55 7.76 -6.61
C ALA A 208 0.89 6.25 -6.52
N GLY A 209 -0.11 5.36 -6.59
CA GLY A 209 0.09 3.92 -6.79
C GLY A 209 0.08 3.48 -8.26
N GLY A 210 -0.12 4.43 -9.19
CA GLY A 210 -0.26 4.16 -10.62
C GLY A 210 -1.52 3.38 -10.97
N THR A 211 -2.57 3.45 -10.16
CA THR A 211 -3.84 2.76 -10.44
C THR A 211 -4.51 3.28 -11.71
N PRO A 212 -4.58 4.61 -11.99
CA PRO A 212 -5.19 5.11 -13.23
C PRO A 212 -4.55 4.52 -14.50
N SER A 213 -3.21 4.55 -14.61
CA SER A 213 -2.52 4.07 -15.80
C SER A 213 -2.70 2.56 -16.05
N LYS A 214 -2.91 1.76 -15.00
CA LYS A 214 -3.23 0.32 -15.13
C LYS A 214 -4.65 0.10 -15.65
N ILE A 215 -5.60 0.89 -15.14
CA ILE A 215 -7.02 0.79 -15.53
C ILE A 215 -7.17 1.25 -16.97
N GLU A 216 -6.62 2.43 -17.32
CA GLU A 216 -6.66 2.97 -18.67
C GLU A 216 -6.04 2.00 -19.69
N ALA A 217 -4.89 1.41 -19.37
CA ALA A 217 -4.24 0.42 -20.23
C ALA A 217 -5.15 -0.79 -20.51
N ALA A 218 -5.77 -1.34 -19.46
CA ALA A 218 -6.65 -2.50 -19.59
C ALA A 218 -7.91 -2.15 -20.39
N LEU A 219 -8.54 -1.00 -20.11
CA LEU A 219 -9.74 -0.56 -20.82
C LEU A 219 -9.50 -0.32 -22.31
N GLU A 220 -8.37 0.29 -22.68
CA GLU A 220 -8.02 0.50 -24.10
C GLU A 220 -7.77 -0.82 -24.84
N LEU A 221 -7.31 -1.86 -24.14
CA LEU A 221 -7.15 -3.21 -24.68
C LEU A 221 -8.44 -4.06 -24.59
N GLY A 222 -9.52 -3.51 -24.03
CA GLY A 222 -10.77 -4.26 -23.79
C GLY A 222 -10.64 -5.36 -22.74
N ILE A 223 -9.60 -5.31 -21.89
CA ILE A 223 -9.32 -6.28 -20.84
C ILE A 223 -10.11 -5.90 -19.58
N PRO A 224 -10.91 -6.81 -19.02
CA PRO A 224 -11.61 -6.56 -17.76
C PRO A 224 -10.64 -6.34 -16.60
N VAL A 225 -11.06 -5.54 -15.63
CA VAL A 225 -10.31 -5.22 -14.41
C VAL A 225 -11.16 -5.60 -13.21
N ILE A 226 -10.66 -6.51 -12.37
CA ILE A 226 -11.15 -6.64 -11.01
C ILE A 226 -10.34 -5.70 -10.12
N MET A 227 -11.04 -4.79 -9.46
CA MET A 227 -10.45 -3.85 -8.52
C MET A 227 -10.95 -4.13 -7.12
N VAL A 228 -10.02 -4.52 -6.27
CA VAL A 228 -10.26 -4.61 -4.83
C VAL A 228 -10.29 -3.19 -4.26
N MET A 229 -11.41 -2.82 -3.66
CA MET A 229 -11.63 -1.53 -3.01
C MET A 229 -10.87 -1.46 -1.68
N ARG A 230 -10.58 -0.24 -1.20
CA ARG A 230 -9.92 -0.07 0.10
C ARG A 230 -10.78 -0.69 1.23
N PRO A 231 -10.15 -1.35 2.21
CA PRO A 231 -10.86 -1.80 3.39
C PRO A 231 -11.36 -0.60 4.19
N GLU A 232 -12.56 -0.72 4.74
CA GLU A 232 -13.07 0.24 5.73
C GLU A 232 -12.44 -0.05 7.11
N VAL A 233 -12.06 1.02 7.82
CA VAL A 233 -11.52 0.95 9.18
C VAL A 233 -12.41 1.83 10.05
N GLU A 234 -13.34 1.20 10.77
CA GLU A 234 -14.34 1.91 11.59
C GLU A 234 -13.68 2.78 12.67
N GLU A 235 -12.54 2.35 13.19
CA GLU A 235 -11.78 3.04 14.24
C GLU A 235 -11.19 4.39 13.78
N LEU A 236 -11.16 4.66 12.46
CA LEU A 236 -10.82 5.98 11.93
C LEU A 236 -11.93 7.01 12.12
N ALA A 237 -13.15 6.58 12.46
CA ALA A 237 -14.26 7.50 12.72
C ALA A 237 -13.91 8.48 13.85
N GLY A 238 -13.96 9.77 13.55
CA GLY A 238 -13.61 10.83 14.51
C GLY A 238 -12.11 11.05 14.72
N LYS A 239 -11.23 10.36 14.00
CA LYS A 239 -9.78 10.63 13.99
C LYS A 239 -9.43 11.71 12.95
N ASN A 240 -8.29 12.37 13.14
CA ASN A 240 -7.80 13.37 12.19
C ASN A 240 -7.19 12.69 10.95
N VAL A 241 -7.91 12.76 9.83
CA VAL A 241 -7.48 12.20 8.54
C VAL A 241 -7.14 13.34 7.57
N PHE A 242 -5.92 13.31 7.04
CA PHE A 242 -5.40 14.29 6.11
C PHE A 242 -5.10 13.64 4.75
N ASN A 243 -5.34 14.37 3.67
CA ASN A 243 -4.99 13.95 2.30
C ASN A 243 -3.92 14.85 1.65
N ASP A 244 -3.40 15.81 2.42
CA ASP A 244 -2.38 16.76 2.00
C ASP A 244 -1.25 16.82 3.04
N VAL A 245 -0.01 16.72 2.57
CA VAL A 245 1.18 16.75 3.41
C VAL A 245 1.36 18.14 4.04
N ASP A 246 0.99 19.21 3.33
CA ASP A 246 1.11 20.56 3.88
C ASP A 246 0.07 20.81 4.97
N ALA A 247 -1.10 20.16 4.91
CA ALA A 247 -2.11 20.22 5.97
C ALA A 247 -1.61 19.54 7.26
N ILE A 248 -1.00 18.35 7.16
CA ILE A 248 -0.35 17.69 8.31
C ILE A 248 0.70 18.61 8.93
N TYR A 249 1.58 19.18 8.11
CA TYR A 249 2.64 20.05 8.60
C TYR A 249 2.10 21.26 9.37
N ARG A 250 1.06 21.93 8.83
CA ARG A 250 0.43 23.07 9.50
C ARG A 250 -0.17 22.68 10.86
N GLU A 251 -0.90 21.56 10.92
CA GLU A 251 -1.48 21.06 12.17
C GLU A 251 -0.39 20.82 13.23
N ILE A 252 0.71 20.16 12.86
CA ILE A 252 1.81 19.88 13.80
C ILE A 252 2.47 21.18 14.28
N VAL A 253 2.68 22.14 13.39
CA VAL A 253 3.24 23.45 13.76
C VAL A 253 2.32 24.19 14.72
N ASP A 254 1.00 24.14 14.51
CA ASP A 254 0.04 24.80 15.39
C ASP A 254 -0.04 24.13 16.78
N LEU A 255 0.16 22.81 16.85
CA LEU A 255 0.23 22.06 18.11
C LEU A 255 1.55 22.26 18.88
N ASN A 256 2.61 22.71 18.21
CA ASN A 256 3.93 22.94 18.81
C ASN A 256 4.08 24.37 19.38
N LYS A 257 3.08 25.23 19.19
CA LYS A 257 3.02 26.59 19.78
C LYS A 257 2.48 26.53 21.20
#